data_AF-A0A080M5P3-F1
#
_entry.id   AF-A0A080M5P3-F1
#
_cell.length_a   1.000
_cell.length_b   1.000
_cell.length_c   1.000
_cell.angle_alpha   90.00
_cell.angle_beta   90.00
_cell.angle_gamma   90.00
#
_symmetry.space_group_name_H-M   'P 1'
#
loop_
_entity.id
_entity.type
_entity.pdbx_description
1 polymer ?
#
loop_
_entity_poly.entity_id
_entity_poly.type
_entity_poly.pdbx_seq_one_letter_code
_entity_poly.pdbx_strand_id
1 'polypeptide(L)'
;MDAAATEILIIDDDEAIRHLLALHLRGQGYATATASDGLAGVERCAAQRPALVLCDLRMPGLDGLGVIEALHADYPGLPAIVVSGTGDLGDAIQALKLGAWDFITKPIEDFAVLDHAVGRALERARLIKENLAYREHLEAANAKLAETLRRIEEDEEAGRRIQFTLLPDDRAAFGGYECSRFLATSAILGGDFVDYFAIDSGRIGIYIADVSGHSVPSAVVTVLLKSYVGRYLESFRQYADPTILDPAALLAALNRQIFEGRHGKYLTMFYGVVNLSSGRFDFANGGHFPFPLLCDGKTVSEIGGRSRPVGMFTDASYVNEQIDLPDRFALRFFSDGVLDVMDAADLSGRKTALRELAGDIDADAAELARRLCIDGDRQLPDDATVLSLRRCLHRV
;
A
#
# COMPACT_ATOMS: atom_id res chain seq x y z
N MET A 1 -23.79 26.42 26.49
CA MET A 1 -24.10 27.00 25.17
C MET A 1 -25.51 26.56 24.86
N ASP A 2 -26.47 27.47 24.91
CA ASP A 2 -27.87 27.18 24.56
C ASP A 2 -27.89 26.52 23.18
N ALA A 3 -28.39 25.29 23.11
CA ALA A 3 -28.79 24.71 21.84
C ALA A 3 -29.88 25.64 21.29
N ALA A 4 -29.62 26.30 20.16
CA ALA A 4 -30.63 27.12 19.51
C ALA A 4 -31.90 26.29 19.34
N ALA A 5 -33.00 26.74 19.94
CA ALA A 5 -34.25 26.00 19.93
C ALA A 5 -34.67 25.72 18.49
N THR A 6 -34.95 24.46 18.17
CA THR A 6 -35.39 24.01 16.84
C THR A 6 -36.67 24.76 16.48
N GLU A 7 -36.62 25.61 15.45
CA GLU A 7 -37.74 26.47 15.06
C GLU A 7 -38.69 25.75 14.10
N ILE A 8 -39.99 25.80 14.40
CA ILE A 8 -41.07 25.28 13.57
C ILE A 8 -41.91 26.45 13.06
N LEU A 9 -42.13 26.53 11.75
CA LEU A 9 -43.02 27.53 11.16
C LEU A 9 -44.44 26.96 11.04
N ILE A 10 -45.43 27.69 11.54
CA ILE A 10 -46.84 27.32 11.45
C ILE A 10 -47.55 28.31 10.52
N ILE A 11 -48.13 27.78 9.44
CA ILE A 11 -48.85 28.54 8.42
C ILE A 11 -50.30 28.07 8.45
N ASP A 12 -51.22 28.94 8.84
CA ASP A 12 -52.64 28.63 8.96
C ASP A 12 -53.39 29.96 8.93
N ASP A 13 -54.59 30.07 8.37
CA ASP A 13 -55.35 31.33 8.33
C ASP A 13 -56.20 31.55 9.59
N ASP A 14 -56.48 30.50 10.36
CA ASP A 14 -57.17 30.58 11.66
C ASP A 14 -56.21 30.95 12.80
N GLU A 15 -56.43 32.13 13.40
CA GLU A 15 -55.61 32.64 14.51
C GLU A 15 -55.67 31.76 15.76
N ALA A 16 -56.82 31.17 16.06
CA ALA A 16 -56.99 30.33 17.24
C ALA A 16 -56.19 29.03 17.08
N ILE A 17 -56.24 28.42 15.89
CA ILE A 17 -55.48 27.20 15.57
C ILE A 17 -53.97 27.50 15.57
N ARG A 18 -53.53 28.57 14.90
CA ARG A 18 -52.12 29.01 14.94
C ARG A 18 -51.62 29.18 16.38
N HIS A 19 -52.37 29.87 17.21
CA HIS A 19 -51.98 30.15 18.59
C HIS A 19 -51.89 28.88 19.43
N LEU A 20 -52.88 27.97 19.27
CA LEU A 20 -52.92 26.69 19.97
C LEU A 20 -51.72 25.80 19.61
N LEU A 21 -51.45 25.62 18.31
CA LEU A 21 -50.30 24.83 17.83
C LEU A 21 -48.98 25.45 18.30
N ALA A 22 -48.86 26.78 18.23
CA ALA A 22 -47.65 27.48 18.67
C ALA A 22 -47.40 27.33 20.17
N LEU A 23 -48.45 27.42 21.00
CA LEU A 23 -48.35 27.25 22.45
C LEU A 23 -47.96 25.81 22.82
N HIS A 24 -48.59 24.82 22.19
CA HIS A 24 -48.30 23.40 22.41
C HIS A 24 -46.84 23.06 22.07
N LEU A 25 -46.39 23.40 20.86
CA LEU A 25 -45.02 23.11 20.41
C LEU A 25 -43.95 23.84 21.22
N ARG A 26 -44.23 25.07 21.68
CA ARG A 26 -43.37 25.77 22.65
C ARG A 26 -43.28 25.03 23.98
N GLY A 27 -44.39 24.47 24.45
CA GLY A 27 -44.43 23.59 25.63
C GLY A 27 -43.53 22.36 25.49
N GLN A 28 -43.36 21.86 24.26
CA GLN A 28 -42.45 20.75 23.93
C GLN A 28 -40.99 21.19 23.69
N GLY A 29 -40.65 22.46 23.89
CA GLY A 29 -39.29 22.98 23.78
C GLY A 29 -38.88 23.45 22.38
N TYR A 30 -39.81 23.53 21.43
CA TYR A 30 -39.55 24.11 20.10
C TYR A 30 -39.68 25.63 20.12
N ALA A 31 -38.91 26.32 19.28
CA ALA A 31 -39.24 27.69 18.90
C ALA A 31 -40.35 27.65 17.84
N THR A 32 -41.23 28.65 17.81
CA THR A 32 -42.28 28.71 16.79
C THR A 32 -42.40 30.08 16.16
N ALA A 33 -42.35 30.09 14.84
CA ALA A 33 -42.72 31.20 13.98
C ALA A 33 -44.13 30.95 13.42
N THR A 34 -44.86 32.01 13.09
CA THR A 34 -46.24 31.90 12.54
C THR A 34 -46.42 32.77 11.31
N ALA A 35 -47.28 32.33 10.40
CA ALA A 35 -47.73 33.06 9.21
C ALA A 35 -49.23 32.88 9.03
N SER A 36 -49.93 33.94 8.63
CA SER A 36 -51.39 33.96 8.46
C SER A 36 -51.88 33.49 7.10
N ASP A 37 -50.97 33.30 6.14
CA ASP A 37 -51.28 32.92 4.76
C ASP A 37 -50.04 32.28 4.10
N GLY A 38 -50.26 31.61 2.97
CA GLY A 38 -49.21 30.86 2.28
C GLY A 38 -48.06 31.72 1.76
N LEU A 39 -48.32 32.94 1.30
CA LEU A 39 -47.27 33.84 0.77
C LEU A 39 -46.33 34.30 1.89
N ALA A 40 -46.91 34.79 2.99
CA ALA A 40 -46.14 35.16 4.18
C ALA A 40 -45.38 33.96 4.76
N GLY A 41 -45.95 32.75 4.65
CA GLY A 41 -45.30 31.50 5.03
C GLY A 41 -44.05 31.20 4.22
N VAL A 42 -44.13 31.24 2.89
CA VAL A 42 -42.98 31.02 1.99
C VAL A 42 -41.89 32.08 2.18
N GLU A 43 -42.26 33.35 2.33
CA GLU A 43 -41.31 34.44 2.60
C GLU A 43 -40.56 34.22 3.92
N ARG A 44 -41.27 33.78 4.97
CA ARG A 44 -40.66 33.47 6.27
C ARG A 44 -39.76 32.24 6.21
N CYS A 45 -40.11 31.21 5.46
CA CYS A 45 -39.23 30.07 5.21
C CYS A 45 -37.89 30.52 4.63
N ALA A 46 -37.90 31.42 3.64
CA ALA A 46 -36.69 31.93 3.02
C ALA A 46 -35.84 32.76 3.99
N ALA A 47 -36.47 33.58 4.82
CA ALA A 47 -35.79 34.46 5.77
C ALA A 47 -35.22 33.73 7.01
N GLN A 48 -35.98 32.79 7.57
CA GLN A 48 -35.71 32.20 8.88
C GLN A 48 -35.16 30.77 8.81
N ARG A 49 -35.38 30.06 7.69
CA ARG A 49 -34.96 28.66 7.48
C ARG A 49 -35.36 27.76 8.67
N PRO A 50 -36.67 27.61 8.93
CA PRO A 50 -37.14 26.76 10.02
C PRO A 50 -36.69 25.32 9.81
N ALA A 51 -36.70 24.52 10.88
CA ALA A 51 -36.38 23.10 10.83
C ALA A 51 -37.55 22.24 10.34
N LEU A 52 -38.79 22.75 10.42
CA LEU A 52 -40.01 22.08 9.95
C LEU A 52 -41.12 23.12 9.69
N VAL A 53 -42.00 22.82 8.73
CA VAL A 53 -43.19 23.62 8.42
C VAL A 53 -44.45 22.82 8.70
N LEU A 54 -45.39 23.40 9.46
CA LEU A 54 -46.76 22.95 9.58
C LEU A 54 -47.64 23.88 8.74
N CYS A 55 -48.37 23.34 7.77
CA CYS A 55 -49.13 24.15 6.83
C CYS A 55 -50.59 23.69 6.76
N ASP A 56 -51.53 24.61 6.94
CA ASP A 56 -52.94 24.35 6.63
C ASP A 56 -53.13 24.19 5.11
N LEU A 57 -54.12 23.38 4.72
CA LEU A 57 -54.39 23.11 3.33
C LEU A 57 -55.22 24.21 2.66
N ARG A 58 -56.18 24.80 3.38
CA ARG A 58 -57.24 25.65 2.84
C ARG A 58 -57.10 27.08 3.35
N MET A 59 -56.18 27.82 2.75
CA MET A 59 -55.95 29.22 3.05
C MET A 59 -56.32 30.13 1.87
N PRO A 60 -56.74 31.39 2.11
CA PRO A 60 -56.92 32.39 1.06
C PRO A 60 -55.60 32.69 0.32
N GLY A 61 -55.69 32.91 -0.99
CA GLY A 61 -54.53 33.25 -1.81
C GLY A 61 -53.72 32.01 -2.21
N LEU A 62 -52.47 31.92 -1.76
CA LEU A 62 -51.64 30.73 -1.97
C LEU A 62 -52.08 29.64 -0.98
N ASP A 63 -52.69 28.57 -1.52
CA ASP A 63 -53.17 27.45 -0.72
C ASP A 63 -52.03 26.55 -0.21
N GLY A 64 -52.35 25.64 0.70
CA GLY A 64 -51.34 24.79 1.34
C GLY A 64 -50.58 23.90 0.35
N LEU A 65 -51.24 23.42 -0.72
CA LEU A 65 -50.58 22.63 -1.76
C LEU A 65 -49.54 23.46 -2.51
N GLY A 66 -49.88 24.71 -2.88
CA GLY A 66 -48.95 25.63 -3.51
C GLY A 66 -47.76 25.98 -2.62
N VAL A 67 -47.97 26.07 -1.30
CA VAL A 67 -46.87 26.23 -0.34
C VAL A 67 -45.95 25.00 -0.33
N ILE A 68 -46.50 23.78 -0.25
CA ILE A 68 -45.70 22.54 -0.23
C ILE A 68 -44.90 22.40 -1.53
N GLU A 69 -45.51 22.66 -2.68
CA GLU A 69 -44.84 22.59 -3.98
C GLU A 69 -43.67 23.58 -4.06
N ALA A 70 -43.88 24.83 -3.63
CA ALA A 70 -42.82 25.84 -3.58
C ALA A 70 -41.68 25.43 -2.64
N LEU A 71 -42.00 24.94 -1.43
CA LEU A 71 -40.99 24.52 -0.48
C LEU A 71 -40.23 23.26 -0.93
N HIS A 72 -40.89 22.32 -1.61
CA HIS A 72 -40.22 21.13 -2.13
C HIS A 72 -39.24 21.48 -3.26
N ALA A 73 -39.59 22.44 -4.11
CA ALA A 73 -38.72 22.92 -5.19
C ALA A 73 -37.49 23.67 -4.66
N ASP A 74 -37.70 24.62 -3.74
CA ASP A 74 -36.63 25.50 -3.27
C ASP A 74 -35.84 24.92 -2.09
N TYR A 75 -36.46 24.06 -1.28
CA TYR A 75 -35.92 23.48 -0.04
C TYR A 75 -36.26 21.99 0.08
N PRO A 76 -35.77 21.10 -0.81
CA PRO A 76 -36.16 19.69 -0.86
C PRO A 76 -35.86 18.88 0.42
N GLY A 77 -34.97 19.38 1.30
CA GLY A 77 -34.65 18.78 2.60
C GLY A 77 -35.44 19.33 3.78
N LEU A 78 -36.32 20.33 3.58
CA LEU A 78 -37.15 20.93 4.62
C LEU A 78 -38.42 20.09 4.82
N PRO A 79 -38.64 19.51 6.01
CA PRO A 79 -39.87 18.78 6.28
C PRO A 79 -41.06 19.71 6.30
N ALA A 80 -42.10 19.35 5.54
CA ALA A 80 -43.38 20.05 5.55
C ALA A 80 -44.50 19.05 5.84
N ILE A 81 -45.26 19.29 6.91
CA ILE A 81 -46.41 18.49 7.31
C ILE A 81 -47.67 19.32 7.05
N VAL A 82 -48.61 18.71 6.34
CA VAL A 82 -49.91 19.35 6.08
C VAL A 82 -50.88 19.04 7.21
N VAL A 83 -51.62 20.05 7.67
CA VAL A 83 -52.61 19.93 8.75
C VAL A 83 -53.96 20.42 8.22
N SER A 84 -54.88 19.55 7.82
CA SER A 84 -56.14 19.93 7.14
C SER A 84 -57.39 19.56 7.94
N GLY A 85 -58.41 20.42 7.92
CA GLY A 85 -59.75 20.10 8.47
C GLY A 85 -60.65 19.28 7.55
N THR A 86 -60.32 19.17 6.26
CA THR A 86 -61.03 18.28 5.33
C THR A 86 -60.37 16.90 5.39
N GLY A 87 -61.06 15.92 5.99
CA GLY A 87 -60.62 14.52 6.02
C GLY A 87 -60.73 13.81 4.65
N ASP A 88 -60.60 14.55 3.55
CA ASP A 88 -60.66 13.99 2.20
C ASP A 88 -59.33 13.29 1.87
N LEU A 89 -59.42 12.00 1.56
CA LEU A 89 -58.29 11.18 1.18
C LEU A 89 -57.60 11.69 -0.10
N GLY A 90 -58.34 12.33 -1.01
CA GLY A 90 -57.80 12.91 -2.24
C GLY A 90 -56.77 14.01 -1.98
N ASP A 91 -57.11 14.92 -1.07
CA ASP A 91 -56.26 16.05 -0.66
C ASP A 91 -54.96 15.55 0.01
N ALA A 92 -55.06 14.55 0.90
CA ALA A 92 -53.90 13.96 1.56
C ALA A 92 -52.95 13.27 0.57
N ILE A 93 -53.49 12.53 -0.41
CA ILE A 93 -52.70 11.89 -1.48
C ILE A 93 -52.00 12.96 -2.32
N GLN A 94 -52.69 14.06 -2.64
CA GLN A 94 -52.11 15.14 -3.43
C GLN A 94 -50.99 15.86 -2.68
N ALA A 95 -51.16 16.16 -1.40
CA ALA A 95 -50.13 16.77 -0.55
C ALA A 95 -48.84 15.93 -0.52
N LEU A 96 -48.96 14.61 -0.29
CA LEU A 96 -47.80 13.71 -0.28
C LEU A 96 -47.11 13.62 -1.65
N LYS A 97 -47.87 13.66 -2.75
CA LYS A 97 -47.31 13.67 -4.12
C LYS A 97 -46.52 14.94 -4.43
N LEU A 98 -46.93 16.07 -3.87
CA LEU A 98 -46.26 17.36 -4.04
C LEU A 98 -45.05 17.55 -3.10
N GLY A 99 -44.77 16.57 -2.24
CA GLY A 99 -43.57 16.56 -1.40
C GLY A 99 -43.81 16.82 0.08
N ALA A 100 -45.07 16.82 0.56
CA ALA A 100 -45.34 16.80 1.99
C ALA A 100 -44.78 15.51 2.62
N TRP A 101 -44.23 15.62 3.82
CA TRP A 101 -43.60 14.51 4.53
C TRP A 101 -44.61 13.71 5.36
N ASP A 102 -45.67 14.36 5.81
CA ASP A 102 -46.78 13.74 6.55
C ASP A 102 -48.06 14.58 6.41
N PHE A 103 -49.20 14.02 6.80
CA PHE A 103 -50.50 14.69 6.76
C PHE A 103 -51.29 14.39 8.05
N ILE A 104 -51.86 15.44 8.66
CA ILE A 104 -52.63 15.36 9.90
C ILE A 104 -54.02 15.97 9.67
N THR A 105 -55.06 15.27 10.12
CA THR A 105 -56.45 15.76 10.07
C THR A 105 -56.80 16.60 11.30
N LYS A 106 -57.52 17.71 11.12
CA LYS A 106 -58.16 18.49 12.19
C LYS A 106 -59.60 18.00 12.45
N PRO A 107 -60.16 18.17 13.65
CA PRO A 107 -59.50 18.68 14.86
C PRO A 107 -58.43 17.71 15.37
N ILE A 108 -57.31 18.24 15.88
CA ILE A 108 -56.29 17.42 16.53
C ILE A 108 -56.80 17.11 17.93
N GLU A 109 -57.47 15.96 18.08
CA GLU A 109 -58.02 15.52 19.37
C GLU A 109 -56.91 15.01 20.31
N ASP A 110 -55.88 14.38 19.76
CA ASP A 110 -54.71 13.89 20.48
C ASP A 110 -53.42 14.53 19.94
N PHE A 111 -52.88 15.47 20.72
CA PHE A 111 -51.62 16.15 20.39
C PHE A 111 -50.41 15.20 20.36
N ALA A 112 -50.50 13.99 20.92
CA ALA A 112 -49.44 12.99 20.78
C ALA A 112 -49.20 12.58 19.32
N VAL A 113 -50.24 12.63 18.48
CA VAL A 113 -50.13 12.36 17.03
C VAL A 113 -49.30 13.45 16.34
N LEU A 114 -49.54 14.72 16.69
CA LEU A 114 -48.76 15.85 16.20
C LEU A 114 -47.30 15.76 16.64
N ASP A 115 -47.07 15.48 17.93
CA ASP A 115 -45.72 15.37 18.50
C ASP A 115 -44.92 14.24 17.82
N HIS A 116 -45.56 13.10 17.58
CA HIS A 116 -44.92 11.98 16.87
C HIS A 116 -44.62 12.31 15.40
N ALA A 117 -45.54 12.97 14.68
CA ALA A 117 -45.31 13.37 13.30
C ALA A 117 -44.16 14.38 13.18
N VAL A 118 -44.15 15.41 14.03
CA VAL A 118 -43.08 16.43 14.11
C VAL A 118 -41.74 15.78 14.46
N GLY A 119 -41.70 14.93 15.50
CA GLY A 119 -40.49 14.25 15.93
C GLY A 119 -39.89 13.34 14.84
N ARG A 120 -40.73 12.54 14.18
CA ARG A 120 -40.28 11.69 13.06
C ARG A 120 -39.74 12.50 11.89
N ALA A 121 -40.41 13.59 11.53
CA ALA A 121 -40.01 14.44 10.42
C ALA A 121 -38.67 15.13 10.69
N LEU A 122 -38.48 15.69 11.88
CA LEU A 122 -37.22 16.31 12.30
C LEU A 122 -36.07 15.30 12.35
N GLU A 123 -36.29 14.10 12.92
CA GLU A 123 -35.27 13.06 12.99
C GLU A 123 -34.87 12.58 11.59
N ARG A 124 -35.84 12.35 10.71
CA ARG A 124 -35.56 11.99 9.31
C ARG A 124 -34.74 13.08 8.61
N ALA A 125 -35.06 14.35 8.80
CA ALA A 125 -34.32 15.47 8.21
C ALA A 125 -32.88 15.53 8.73
N ARG A 126 -32.71 15.34 10.04
CA ARG A 126 -31.40 15.27 10.68
C ARG A 126 -30.56 14.13 10.10
N LEU A 127 -31.11 12.92 10.01
CA LEU A 127 -30.41 11.76 9.45
C LEU A 127 -30.00 11.97 8.00
N ILE A 128 -30.86 12.58 7.17
CA ILE A 128 -30.53 12.90 5.77
C ILE A 128 -29.37 13.90 5.72
N LYS A 129 -29.41 14.96 6.54
CA LYS A 129 -28.35 15.97 6.60
C LYS A 129 -27.02 15.39 7.09
N GLU A 130 -27.06 14.56 8.12
CA GLU A 130 -25.87 13.86 8.64
C GLU A 130 -25.32 12.91 7.57
N ASN A 131 -26.16 12.14 6.88
CA ASN A 131 -25.71 11.24 5.81
C ASN A 131 -25.03 12.00 4.67
N LEU A 132 -25.59 13.13 4.24
CA LEU A 132 -24.99 13.96 3.20
C LEU A 132 -23.61 14.48 3.64
N ALA A 133 -23.51 15.01 4.87
CA ALA A 133 -22.23 15.49 5.42
C ALA A 133 -21.19 14.37 5.54
N TYR A 134 -21.61 13.17 5.98
CA TYR A 134 -20.72 12.00 6.03
C TYR A 134 -20.23 11.60 4.64
N ARG A 135 -21.10 11.62 3.63
CA ARG A 135 -20.72 11.30 2.25
C ARG A 135 -19.68 12.28 1.71
N GLU A 136 -19.92 13.58 1.88
CA GLU A 136 -18.96 14.62 1.46
C GLU A 136 -17.61 14.47 2.17
N HIS A 137 -17.62 14.21 3.48
CA HIS A 137 -16.38 14.00 4.23
C HIS A 137 -15.65 12.72 3.79
N LEU A 138 -16.39 11.63 3.56
CA LEU A 138 -15.81 10.37 3.09
C LEU A 138 -15.21 10.52 1.68
N GLU A 139 -15.88 11.23 0.78
CA GLU A 139 -15.38 11.53 -0.55
C GLU A 139 -14.08 12.36 -0.49
N ALA A 140 -14.04 13.40 0.36
CA ALA A 140 -12.83 14.20 0.57
C ALA A 140 -11.68 13.38 1.19
N ALA A 141 -11.97 12.53 2.17
CA ALA A 141 -10.98 11.66 2.80
C ALA A 141 -10.40 10.63 1.82
N ASN A 142 -11.26 10.00 1.01
CA ASN A 142 -10.85 9.05 -0.02
C ASN A 142 -10.00 9.73 -1.11
N ALA A 143 -10.39 10.93 -1.56
CA ALA A 143 -9.60 11.69 -2.53
C ALA A 143 -8.19 11.99 -1.99
N LYS A 144 -8.09 12.44 -0.73
CA LYS A 144 -6.80 12.71 -0.06
C LYS A 144 -5.96 11.44 0.12
N LEU A 145 -6.60 10.32 0.47
CA LEU A 145 -5.92 9.03 0.61
C LEU A 145 -5.36 8.57 -0.74
N ALA A 146 -6.15 8.63 -1.81
CA ALA A 146 -5.72 8.27 -3.15
C ALA A 146 -4.54 9.13 -3.63
N GLU A 147 -4.56 10.44 -3.36
CA GLU A 147 -3.42 11.32 -3.67
C GLU A 147 -2.16 10.92 -2.89
N THR A 148 -2.31 10.61 -1.61
CA THR A 148 -1.18 10.23 -0.74
C THR A 148 -0.56 8.90 -1.20
N LEU A 149 -1.39 7.91 -1.55
CA LEU A 149 -0.93 6.63 -2.08
C LEU A 149 -0.16 6.82 -3.39
N ARG A 150 -0.68 7.62 -4.31
CA ARG A 150 -0.01 7.90 -5.58
C ARG A 150 1.39 8.50 -5.39
N ARG A 151 1.54 9.43 -4.44
CA ARG A 151 2.87 10.01 -4.13
C ARG A 151 3.84 8.96 -3.59
N ILE A 152 3.37 8.06 -2.73
CA ILE A 152 4.20 6.97 -2.19
C ILE A 152 4.61 6.01 -3.30
N GLU A 153 3.69 5.63 -4.19
CA GLU A 153 4.00 4.77 -5.34
C GLU A 153 5.04 5.42 -6.28
N GLU A 154 4.91 6.72 -6.55
CA GLU A 154 5.87 7.48 -7.36
C GLU A 154 7.27 7.52 -6.70
N ASP A 155 7.34 7.74 -5.38
CA ASP A 155 8.59 7.75 -4.61
C ASP A 155 9.24 6.35 -4.55
N GLU A 156 8.45 5.30 -4.35
CA GLU A 156 8.95 3.91 -4.33
C GLU A 156 9.48 3.50 -5.70
N GLU A 157 8.79 3.85 -6.80
CA GLU A 157 9.25 3.54 -8.16
C GLU A 157 10.53 4.32 -8.52
N ALA A 158 10.67 5.56 -8.04
CA ALA A 158 11.93 6.30 -8.16
C ALA A 158 13.06 5.58 -7.40
N GLY A 159 12.80 5.08 -6.20
CA GLY A 159 13.74 4.26 -5.43
C GLY A 159 14.14 2.99 -6.19
N ARG A 160 13.17 2.28 -6.78
CA ARG A 160 13.40 1.06 -7.57
C ARG A 160 14.35 1.34 -8.73
N ARG A 161 14.09 2.41 -9.49
CA ARG A 161 14.96 2.80 -10.61
C ARG A 161 16.39 3.06 -10.17
N ILE A 162 16.60 3.68 -9.01
CA ILE A 162 17.95 3.90 -8.46
C ILE A 162 18.62 2.56 -8.14
N GLN A 163 17.94 1.65 -7.44
CA GLN A 163 18.49 0.34 -7.08
C GLN A 163 18.87 -0.48 -8.33
N PHE A 164 17.98 -0.52 -9.33
CA PHE A 164 18.23 -1.26 -10.58
C PHE A 164 19.35 -0.64 -11.43
N THR A 165 19.61 0.67 -11.33
CA THR A 165 20.74 1.33 -12.00
C THR A 165 22.09 0.93 -11.38
N LEU A 166 22.12 0.52 -10.10
CA LEU A 166 23.35 0.11 -9.41
C LEU A 166 23.78 -1.33 -9.71
N LEU A 167 22.85 -2.14 -10.24
CA LEU A 167 23.11 -3.52 -10.61
C LEU A 167 24.04 -3.60 -11.83
N PRO A 168 24.90 -4.63 -11.93
CA PRO A 168 25.73 -4.82 -13.12
C PRO A 168 24.88 -5.18 -14.33
N ASP A 169 25.43 -5.02 -15.54
CA ASP A 169 24.80 -5.46 -16.78
C ASP A 169 24.46 -6.95 -16.72
N ASP A 170 23.27 -7.37 -17.17
CA ASP A 170 22.76 -8.75 -17.02
C ASP A 170 23.68 -9.86 -17.55
N ARG A 171 24.57 -9.55 -18.50
CA ARG A 171 25.54 -10.48 -19.06
C ARG A 171 26.89 -9.80 -19.26
N ALA A 172 27.78 -9.90 -18.27
CA ALA A 172 29.15 -9.40 -18.40
C ALA A 172 30.13 -10.53 -18.68
N ALA A 173 31.06 -10.29 -19.60
CA ALA A 173 32.12 -11.22 -19.96
C ALA A 173 33.48 -10.74 -19.44
N PHE A 174 34.22 -11.64 -18.79
CA PHE A 174 35.54 -11.39 -18.21
C PHE A 174 36.51 -12.51 -18.60
N GLY A 175 37.34 -12.30 -19.62
CA GLY A 175 38.46 -13.22 -19.93
C GLY A 175 38.06 -14.70 -20.08
N GLY A 176 36.94 -14.99 -20.78
CA GLY A 176 36.42 -16.35 -20.96
C GLY A 176 35.42 -16.80 -19.89
N TYR A 177 35.13 -15.96 -18.90
CA TYR A 177 34.05 -16.16 -17.93
C TYR A 177 32.86 -15.28 -18.31
N GLU A 178 31.65 -15.77 -18.08
CA GLU A 178 30.42 -15.03 -18.27
C GLU A 178 29.62 -15.04 -16.96
N CYS A 179 29.27 -13.86 -16.47
CA CYS A 179 28.36 -13.67 -15.36
C CYS A 179 26.98 -13.32 -15.90
N SER A 180 25.93 -13.94 -15.35
CA SER A 180 24.55 -13.55 -15.61
C SER A 180 23.74 -13.40 -14.33
N ARG A 181 22.81 -12.45 -14.30
CA ARG A 181 21.91 -12.25 -13.14
C ARG A 181 20.44 -12.22 -13.55
N PHE A 182 19.59 -12.53 -12.58
CA PHE A 182 18.15 -12.30 -12.60
C PHE A 182 17.69 -11.91 -11.19
N LEU A 183 16.87 -10.88 -11.08
CA LEU A 183 16.34 -10.39 -9.81
C LEU A 183 14.85 -10.10 -9.98
N ALA A 184 14.01 -10.74 -9.16
CA ALA A 184 12.60 -10.46 -9.04
C ALA A 184 12.29 -10.04 -7.60
N THR A 185 11.71 -8.86 -7.43
CA THR A 185 11.39 -8.29 -6.12
C THR A 185 9.93 -8.57 -5.75
N SER A 186 9.69 -8.94 -4.49
CA SER A 186 8.35 -9.18 -3.92
C SER A 186 7.56 -7.88 -3.70
N ALA A 187 8.29 -6.77 -3.50
CA ALA A 187 7.79 -5.40 -3.38
C ALA A 187 8.42 -4.50 -4.45
N ILE A 188 8.07 -3.20 -4.45
CA ILE A 188 8.68 -2.21 -5.36
C ILE A 188 10.20 -2.09 -5.12
N LEU A 189 10.64 -2.29 -3.88
CA LEU A 189 12.04 -2.26 -3.48
C LEU A 189 12.45 -3.58 -2.83
N GLY A 190 13.58 -4.15 -3.27
CA GLY A 190 14.10 -5.41 -2.75
C GLY A 190 15.17 -5.23 -1.67
N GLY A 191 15.28 -6.21 -0.78
CA GLY A 191 16.41 -6.44 0.12
C GLY A 191 17.55 -7.22 -0.54
N ASP A 192 17.24 -7.99 -1.58
CA ASP A 192 18.21 -8.72 -2.38
C ASP A 192 19.06 -7.80 -3.25
N PHE A 193 20.37 -8.07 -3.29
CA PHE A 193 21.32 -7.36 -4.12
C PHE A 193 22.41 -8.29 -4.64
N VAL A 194 22.80 -8.08 -5.90
CA VAL A 194 23.82 -8.87 -6.57
C VAL A 194 24.78 -7.97 -7.32
N ASP A 195 26.06 -8.32 -7.30
CA ASP A 195 27.07 -7.57 -8.04
C ASP A 195 28.21 -8.46 -8.53
N TYR A 196 28.82 -8.03 -9.62
CA TYR A 196 30.07 -8.59 -10.10
C TYR A 196 30.85 -7.53 -10.87
N PHE A 197 32.16 -7.53 -10.70
CA PHE A 197 33.04 -6.50 -11.24
C PHE A 197 34.46 -7.01 -11.44
N ALA A 198 35.19 -6.41 -12.38
CA ALA A 198 36.61 -6.66 -12.54
C ALA A 198 37.40 -5.93 -11.43
N ILE A 199 38.13 -6.69 -10.61
CA ILE A 199 39.04 -6.13 -9.61
C ILE A 199 40.27 -5.56 -10.33
N ASP A 200 40.84 -6.37 -11.23
CA ASP A 200 41.92 -6.04 -12.15
C ASP A 200 41.81 -6.90 -13.43
N SER A 201 42.87 -6.91 -14.27
CA SER A 201 42.88 -7.67 -15.53
C SER A 201 42.86 -9.20 -15.36
N GLY A 202 43.16 -9.72 -14.17
CA GLY A 202 43.27 -11.15 -13.89
C GLY A 202 42.28 -11.67 -12.85
N ARG A 203 41.47 -10.81 -12.22
CA ARG A 203 40.57 -11.18 -11.12
C ARG A 203 39.21 -10.51 -11.20
N ILE A 204 38.17 -11.26 -10.88
CA ILE A 204 36.79 -10.77 -10.76
C ILE A 204 36.28 -10.95 -9.33
N GLY A 205 35.53 -9.98 -8.83
CA GLY A 205 34.77 -10.07 -7.60
C GLY A 205 33.31 -10.37 -7.92
N ILE A 206 32.68 -11.23 -7.13
CA ILE A 206 31.26 -11.59 -7.26
C ILE A 206 30.65 -11.71 -5.87
N TYR A 207 29.44 -11.19 -5.71
CA TYR A 207 28.69 -11.41 -4.48
C TYR A 207 27.18 -11.39 -4.68
N ILE A 208 26.52 -12.06 -3.76
CA ILE A 208 25.08 -11.98 -3.51
C ILE A 208 24.88 -11.58 -2.06
N ALA A 209 23.92 -10.71 -1.81
CA ALA A 209 23.55 -10.24 -0.50
C ALA A 209 22.03 -10.17 -0.38
N ASP A 210 21.54 -10.45 0.82
CA ASP A 210 20.13 -10.36 1.18
C ASP A 210 20.03 -9.62 2.51
N VAL A 211 19.32 -8.49 2.51
CA VAL A 211 19.11 -7.66 3.70
C VAL A 211 17.83 -8.06 4.40
N SER A 212 17.89 -8.19 5.73
CA SER A 212 16.73 -8.59 6.55
C SER A 212 15.46 -7.76 6.26
N GLY A 213 14.46 -8.40 5.64
CA GLY A 213 13.13 -7.86 5.29
C GLY A 213 13.11 -7.03 3.99
N HIS A 214 11.92 -6.73 3.46
CA HIS A 214 11.69 -6.24 2.08
C HIS A 214 11.07 -4.82 2.02
N SER A 215 11.79 -3.79 2.50
CA SER A 215 11.25 -2.41 2.64
C SER A 215 12.26 -1.33 2.26
N VAL A 216 11.84 -0.06 2.19
CA VAL A 216 12.72 1.10 1.90
C VAL A 216 14.02 1.08 2.72
N PRO A 217 14.03 0.85 4.05
CA PRO A 217 15.28 0.76 4.81
C PRO A 217 16.23 -0.36 4.33
N SER A 218 15.69 -1.49 3.87
CA SER A 218 16.51 -2.59 3.34
C SER A 218 17.17 -2.18 2.02
N ALA A 219 16.43 -1.53 1.13
CA ALA A 219 16.98 -1.00 -0.11
C ALA A 219 18.11 0.02 0.15
N VAL A 220 17.98 0.91 1.14
CA VAL A 220 19.06 1.85 1.51
C VAL A 220 20.33 1.10 1.92
N VAL A 221 20.21 -0.01 2.67
CA VAL A 221 21.37 -0.84 3.03
C VAL A 221 22.03 -1.46 1.79
N THR A 222 21.27 -1.85 0.76
CA THR A 222 21.86 -2.35 -0.50
C THR A 222 22.71 -1.27 -1.21
N VAL A 223 22.26 -0.01 -1.20
CA VAL A 223 23.00 1.13 -1.77
C VAL A 223 24.28 1.39 -0.97
N LEU A 224 24.19 1.35 0.36
CA LEU A 224 25.35 1.50 1.24
C LEU A 224 26.37 0.37 1.03
N LEU A 225 25.90 -0.87 0.86
CA LEU A 225 26.75 -2.02 0.56
C LEU A 225 27.54 -1.81 -0.73
N LYS A 226 26.86 -1.41 -1.82
CA LYS A 226 27.52 -1.08 -3.10
C LYS A 226 28.58 0.02 -2.94
N SER A 227 28.27 1.06 -2.18
CA SER A 227 29.20 2.15 -1.88
C SER A 227 30.43 1.67 -1.10
N TYR A 228 30.24 0.86 -0.06
CA TYR A 228 31.34 0.32 0.74
C TYR A 228 32.24 -0.61 -0.07
N VAL A 229 31.68 -1.54 -0.84
CA VAL A 229 32.46 -2.43 -1.72
C VAL A 229 33.21 -1.62 -2.78
N GLY A 230 32.54 -0.64 -3.41
CA GLY A 230 33.16 0.27 -4.37
C GLY A 230 34.35 1.03 -3.80
N ARG A 231 34.26 1.50 -2.55
CA ARG A 231 35.36 2.16 -1.86
C ARG A 231 36.56 1.24 -1.63
N TYR A 232 36.35 -0.03 -1.26
CA TYR A 232 37.45 -1.00 -1.13
C TYR A 232 38.07 -1.34 -2.49
N LEU A 233 37.27 -1.39 -3.56
CA LEU A 233 37.76 -1.58 -4.93
C LEU A 233 38.65 -0.42 -5.36
N GLU A 234 38.23 0.80 -5.07
CA GLU A 234 39.00 2.00 -5.39
C GLU A 234 40.27 2.09 -4.55
N SER A 235 40.20 1.70 -3.27
CA SER A 235 41.36 1.59 -2.37
C SER A 235 42.41 0.61 -2.92
N PHE A 236 41.98 -0.54 -3.43
CA PHE A 236 42.88 -1.49 -4.08
C PHE A 236 43.54 -0.89 -5.32
N ARG A 237 42.78 -0.20 -6.17
CA ARG A 237 43.31 0.40 -7.42
C ARG A 237 44.29 1.55 -7.17
N GLN A 238 44.05 2.36 -6.13
CA GLN A 238 44.86 3.55 -5.83
C GLN A 238 46.03 3.25 -4.89
N TYR A 239 45.80 2.43 -3.86
CA TYR A 239 46.73 2.20 -2.75
C TYR A 239 47.20 0.74 -2.62
N ALA A 240 46.76 -0.16 -3.52
CA ALA A 240 47.06 -1.59 -3.47
C ALA A 240 46.63 -2.29 -2.17
N ASP A 241 45.57 -1.78 -1.53
CA ASP A 241 44.96 -2.38 -0.34
C ASP A 241 44.35 -3.76 -0.66
N PRO A 242 44.87 -4.87 -0.10
CA PRO A 242 44.45 -6.22 -0.47
C PRO A 242 43.08 -6.62 0.10
N THR A 243 42.41 -5.77 0.89
CA THR A 243 41.16 -6.13 1.59
C THR A 243 40.08 -6.69 0.65
N ILE A 244 39.94 -6.17 -0.57
CA ILE A 244 38.94 -6.68 -1.53
C ILE A 244 39.28 -8.06 -2.11
N LEU A 245 40.54 -8.47 -2.03
CA LEU A 245 41.02 -9.78 -2.48
C LEU A 245 40.87 -10.85 -1.41
N ASP A 246 40.65 -10.46 -0.15
CA ASP A 246 40.44 -11.36 0.99
C ASP A 246 38.96 -11.31 1.40
N PRO A 247 38.15 -12.33 0.99
CA PRO A 247 36.72 -12.37 1.28
C PRO A 247 36.37 -12.23 2.77
N ALA A 248 37.07 -12.94 3.66
CA ALA A 248 36.82 -12.89 5.08
C ALA A 248 37.16 -11.52 5.68
N ALA A 249 38.26 -10.89 5.24
CA ALA A 249 38.62 -9.54 5.67
C ALA A 249 37.58 -8.51 5.21
N LEU A 250 37.10 -8.62 3.96
CA LEU A 250 36.06 -7.74 3.44
C LEU A 250 34.75 -7.89 4.22
N LEU A 251 34.28 -9.12 4.46
CA LEU A 251 33.08 -9.35 5.27
C LEU A 251 33.22 -8.84 6.70
N ALA A 252 34.39 -9.00 7.33
CA ALA A 252 34.66 -8.45 8.66
C ALA A 252 34.61 -6.92 8.68
N ALA A 253 35.14 -6.29 7.64
CA ALA A 253 35.11 -4.84 7.51
C ALA A 253 33.68 -4.31 7.26
N LEU A 254 32.92 -4.96 6.38
CA LEU A 254 31.51 -4.65 6.13
C LEU A 254 30.64 -4.86 7.37
N ASN A 255 30.87 -5.94 8.12
CA ASN A 255 30.17 -6.23 9.38
C ASN A 255 30.30 -5.07 10.37
N ARG A 256 31.53 -4.56 10.56
CA ARG A 256 31.77 -3.42 11.44
C ARG A 256 31.04 -2.17 10.96
N GLN A 257 31.11 -1.85 9.67
CA GLN A 257 30.48 -0.65 9.11
C GLN A 257 28.95 -0.67 9.22
N ILE A 258 28.33 -1.81 8.89
CA ILE A 258 26.87 -1.96 8.96
C ILE A 258 26.41 -1.94 10.42
N PHE A 259 27.14 -2.59 11.32
CA PHE A 259 26.82 -2.59 12.75
C PHE A 259 26.94 -1.19 13.36
N GLU A 260 28.03 -0.47 13.09
CA GLU A 260 28.25 0.90 13.58
C GLU A 260 27.25 1.91 13.02
N GLY A 261 26.76 1.69 11.79
CA GLY A 261 25.71 2.50 11.17
C GLY A 261 24.37 2.47 11.90
N ARG A 262 24.15 1.53 12.84
CA ARG A 262 22.94 1.38 13.68
C ARG A 262 21.63 1.45 12.87
N HIS A 263 21.64 0.87 11.68
CA HIS A 263 20.45 0.84 10.81
C HIS A 263 19.36 -0.11 11.31
N GLY A 264 19.61 -0.87 12.38
CA GLY A 264 18.69 -1.91 12.88
C GLY A 264 18.48 -3.06 11.90
N LYS A 265 19.36 -3.17 10.91
CA LYS A 265 19.32 -4.14 9.80
C LYS A 265 20.63 -4.91 9.78
N TYR A 266 20.54 -6.18 9.42
CA TYR A 266 21.66 -7.04 9.11
C TYR A 266 21.42 -7.66 7.74
N LEU A 267 22.45 -8.27 7.16
CA LEU A 267 22.35 -8.92 5.87
C LEU A 267 23.10 -10.24 5.85
N THR A 268 22.62 -11.18 5.05
CA THR A 268 23.40 -12.34 4.65
C THR A 268 24.16 -11.99 3.39
N MET A 269 25.40 -12.47 3.26
CA MET A 269 26.21 -12.19 2.08
C MET A 269 27.12 -13.36 1.77
N PHE A 270 27.31 -13.65 0.50
CA PHE A 270 28.36 -14.53 0.02
C PHE A 270 29.25 -13.73 -0.92
N TYR A 271 30.53 -13.61 -0.60
CA TYR A 271 31.50 -12.87 -1.41
C TYR A 271 32.60 -13.81 -1.89
N GLY A 272 32.98 -13.70 -3.16
CA GLY A 272 34.04 -14.49 -3.75
C GLY A 272 34.87 -13.73 -4.78
N VAL A 273 36.11 -14.17 -4.94
CA VAL A 273 37.11 -13.64 -5.86
C VAL A 273 37.58 -14.80 -6.75
N VAL A 274 37.45 -14.63 -8.06
CA VAL A 274 37.93 -15.62 -9.03
C VAL A 274 39.19 -15.12 -9.68
N ASN A 275 40.24 -15.93 -9.66
CA ASN A 275 41.46 -15.71 -10.43
C ASN A 275 41.29 -16.34 -11.82
N LEU A 276 41.27 -15.50 -12.85
CA LEU A 276 41.04 -15.88 -14.24
C LEU A 276 42.19 -16.71 -14.84
N SER A 277 43.41 -16.55 -14.32
CA SER A 277 44.59 -17.24 -14.83
C SER A 277 44.76 -18.64 -14.25
N SER A 278 44.50 -18.80 -12.96
CA SER A 278 44.65 -20.09 -12.27
C SER A 278 43.34 -20.88 -12.18
N GLY A 279 42.19 -20.26 -12.45
CA GLY A 279 40.88 -20.87 -12.24
C GLY A 279 40.55 -21.07 -10.75
N ARG A 280 41.22 -20.36 -9.84
CA ARG A 280 40.98 -20.49 -8.39
C ARG A 280 39.85 -19.57 -7.95
N PHE A 281 38.99 -20.07 -7.07
CA PHE A 281 37.92 -19.32 -6.43
C PHE A 281 38.14 -19.26 -4.92
N ASP A 282 38.41 -18.06 -4.41
CA ASP A 282 38.53 -17.76 -2.99
C ASP A 282 37.23 -17.10 -2.53
N PHE A 283 36.60 -17.62 -1.48
CA PHE A 283 35.31 -17.11 -1.03
C PHE A 283 35.15 -17.15 0.50
N ALA A 284 34.18 -16.37 1.00
CA ALA A 284 33.73 -16.44 2.38
C ALA A 284 32.21 -16.30 2.44
N ASN A 285 31.60 -17.06 3.35
CA ASN A 285 30.18 -16.95 3.64
C ASN A 285 29.94 -16.05 4.86
N GLY A 286 29.04 -15.10 4.73
CA GLY A 286 28.51 -14.22 5.78
C GLY A 286 27.06 -14.55 6.12
N GLY A 287 26.74 -15.82 6.29
CA GLY A 287 25.42 -16.30 6.70
C GLY A 287 24.42 -16.50 5.55
N HIS A 288 24.88 -16.42 4.29
CA HIS A 288 24.05 -16.66 3.12
C HIS A 288 23.61 -18.12 3.04
N PHE A 289 22.33 -18.29 2.73
CA PHE A 289 21.67 -19.56 2.48
C PHE A 289 20.55 -19.32 1.44
N PRO A 290 20.31 -20.24 0.48
CA PRO A 290 21.00 -21.50 0.23
C PRO A 290 22.48 -21.35 -0.14
N PHE A 291 23.27 -22.41 0.07
CA PHE A 291 24.67 -22.40 -0.31
C PHE A 291 24.82 -22.43 -1.84
N PRO A 292 25.80 -21.71 -2.42
CA PRO A 292 26.05 -21.76 -3.86
C PRO A 292 26.29 -23.18 -4.36
N LEU A 293 25.84 -23.45 -5.59
CA LEU A 293 25.92 -24.76 -6.23
C LEU A 293 26.93 -24.73 -7.37
N LEU A 294 27.91 -25.63 -7.34
CA LEU A 294 28.86 -25.84 -8.43
C LEU A 294 28.49 -27.08 -9.22
N CYS A 295 28.24 -26.88 -10.52
CA CYS A 295 28.12 -27.95 -11.49
C CYS A 295 29.42 -28.06 -12.29
N ASP A 296 30.07 -29.23 -12.24
CA ASP A 296 31.28 -29.56 -13.04
C ASP A 296 30.96 -30.26 -14.37
N GLY A 297 29.67 -30.31 -14.73
CA GLY A 297 29.15 -31.01 -15.91
C GLY A 297 28.76 -32.47 -15.68
N LYS A 298 29.03 -33.03 -14.49
CA LYS A 298 28.60 -34.39 -14.10
C LYS A 298 27.89 -34.43 -12.75
N THR A 299 28.35 -33.64 -11.80
CA THR A 299 27.87 -33.60 -10.43
C THR A 299 27.60 -32.16 -10.00
N VAL A 300 26.67 -32.01 -9.06
CA VAL A 300 26.34 -30.72 -8.44
C VAL A 300 26.70 -30.81 -6.96
N SER A 301 27.58 -29.92 -6.50
CA SER A 301 28.04 -29.85 -5.10
C SER A 301 27.69 -28.48 -4.48
N GLU A 302 27.42 -28.47 -3.18
CA GLU A 302 27.24 -27.23 -2.40
C GLU A 302 28.60 -26.67 -1.97
N ILE A 303 28.77 -25.36 -2.07
CA ILE A 303 29.98 -24.66 -1.68
C ILE A 303 29.73 -23.78 -0.46
N GLY A 304 30.57 -23.95 0.55
CA GLY A 304 30.64 -23.08 1.71
C GLY A 304 30.02 -23.65 2.97
N GLY A 305 30.46 -23.11 4.10
CA GLY A 305 29.98 -23.47 5.43
C GLY A 305 28.91 -22.53 5.99
N ARG A 306 28.34 -22.94 7.13
CA ARG A 306 27.53 -22.05 7.97
C ARG A 306 28.41 -20.93 8.54
N SER A 307 27.87 -19.72 8.57
CA SER A 307 28.54 -18.55 9.12
C SER A 307 27.53 -17.59 9.75
N ARG A 308 28.01 -16.57 10.44
CA ARG A 308 27.17 -15.54 11.06
C ARG A 308 26.78 -14.47 10.02
N PRO A 309 25.55 -13.92 10.07
CA PRO A 309 25.16 -12.78 9.26
C PRO A 309 26.06 -11.56 9.45
N VAL A 310 26.17 -10.74 8.41
CA VAL A 310 26.93 -9.48 8.39
C VAL A 310 26.10 -8.35 9.00
N GLY A 311 26.71 -7.58 9.90
CA GLY A 311 26.09 -6.44 10.58
C GLY A 311 25.28 -6.79 11.83
N MET A 312 25.19 -8.08 12.19
CA MET A 312 24.39 -8.53 13.35
C MET A 312 25.20 -8.61 14.65
N PHE A 313 26.49 -8.95 14.57
CA PHE A 313 27.33 -9.21 15.75
C PHE A 313 28.66 -8.48 15.65
N THR A 314 29.13 -7.87 16.75
CA THR A 314 30.43 -7.17 16.79
C THR A 314 31.62 -8.11 16.68
N ASP A 315 31.48 -9.36 17.13
CA ASP A 315 32.52 -10.38 17.23
C ASP A 315 32.42 -11.43 16.10
N ALA A 316 31.71 -11.14 15.01
CA ALA A 316 31.60 -12.06 13.89
C ALA A 316 32.98 -12.32 13.24
N SER A 317 33.34 -13.60 13.12
CA SER A 317 34.54 -14.06 12.43
C SER A 317 34.15 -14.81 11.16
N TYR A 318 34.77 -14.46 10.04
CA TYR A 318 34.57 -15.09 8.74
C TYR A 318 35.81 -15.91 8.36
N VAL A 319 35.63 -16.96 7.57
CA VAL A 319 36.70 -17.88 7.17
C VAL A 319 36.78 -17.90 5.65
N ASN A 320 38.01 -17.81 5.12
CA ASN A 320 38.26 -18.00 3.70
C ASN A 320 38.31 -19.49 3.39
N GLU A 321 37.52 -19.88 2.40
CA GLU A 321 37.54 -21.19 1.77
C GLU A 321 37.96 -21.04 0.32
N GLN A 322 38.53 -22.11 -0.24
CA GLN A 322 39.16 -22.08 -1.55
C GLN A 322 38.85 -23.35 -2.32
N ILE A 323 38.54 -23.19 -3.60
CA ILE A 323 38.31 -24.31 -4.52
C ILE A 323 38.93 -23.98 -5.89
N ASP A 324 39.34 -25.04 -6.59
CA ASP A 324 39.73 -24.94 -7.99
C ASP A 324 38.51 -25.16 -8.88
N LEU A 325 38.26 -24.21 -9.79
CA LEU A 325 37.16 -24.30 -10.73
C LEU A 325 37.57 -25.15 -11.95
N PRO A 326 36.77 -26.15 -12.33
CA PRO A 326 37.09 -26.99 -13.48
C PRO A 326 37.00 -26.22 -14.81
N ASP A 327 37.53 -26.80 -15.89
CA ASP A 327 37.54 -26.12 -17.21
C ASP A 327 36.14 -25.87 -17.78
N ARG A 328 35.18 -26.73 -17.45
CA ARG A 328 33.76 -26.54 -17.75
C ARG A 328 33.00 -26.55 -16.43
N PHE A 329 32.46 -25.39 -16.04
CA PHE A 329 31.67 -25.27 -14.82
C PHE A 329 30.55 -24.26 -14.96
N ALA A 330 29.52 -24.42 -14.13
CA ALA A 330 28.57 -23.37 -13.80
C ALA A 330 28.44 -23.27 -12.28
N LEU A 331 28.73 -22.10 -11.74
CA LEU A 331 28.54 -21.74 -10.34
C LEU A 331 27.25 -20.92 -10.24
N ARG A 332 26.30 -21.37 -9.41
CA ARG A 332 24.98 -20.77 -9.26
C ARG A 332 24.77 -20.31 -7.82
N PHE A 333 24.22 -19.12 -7.66
CA PHE A 333 23.81 -18.56 -6.38
C PHE A 333 22.32 -18.26 -6.46
N PHE A 334 21.62 -18.54 -5.36
CA PHE A 334 20.19 -18.35 -5.23
C PHE A 334 19.93 -17.65 -3.90
N SER A 335 19.02 -16.67 -3.86
CA SER A 335 18.48 -16.20 -2.57
C SER A 335 17.53 -17.23 -1.98
N ASP A 336 17.18 -17.05 -0.71
CA ASP A 336 16.23 -17.91 -0.01
C ASP A 336 14.81 -17.81 -0.59
N GLY A 337 14.40 -16.66 -1.13
CA GLY A 337 13.11 -16.51 -1.81
C GLY A 337 12.90 -17.47 -2.99
N VAL A 338 13.98 -17.96 -3.62
CA VAL A 338 13.89 -19.03 -4.64
C VAL A 338 13.40 -20.36 -4.05
N LEU A 339 13.74 -20.65 -2.78
CA LEU A 339 13.24 -21.87 -2.12
C LEU A 339 11.75 -21.77 -1.79
N ASP A 340 11.22 -20.56 -1.58
CA ASP A 340 9.83 -20.36 -1.19
C ASP A 340 8.83 -20.45 -2.34
N VAL A 341 9.29 -20.22 -3.57
CA VAL A 341 8.47 -20.43 -4.77
C VAL A 341 8.42 -21.89 -5.24
N MET A 342 9.28 -22.75 -4.70
CA MET A 342 9.37 -24.14 -5.14
C MET A 342 8.24 -25.01 -4.60
N ASP A 343 7.64 -25.79 -5.50
CA ASP A 343 6.61 -26.78 -5.21
C ASP A 343 7.21 -28.04 -4.55
N ALA A 344 7.64 -27.92 -3.29
CA ALA A 344 8.01 -29.05 -2.45
C ALA A 344 7.59 -28.83 -1.00
N ALA A 345 7.13 -29.93 -0.37
CA ALA A 345 6.51 -29.91 0.96
C ALA A 345 7.51 -29.67 2.10
N ASP A 346 8.78 -29.99 1.89
CA ASP A 346 9.85 -29.83 2.87
C ASP A 346 11.10 -29.18 2.26
N LEU A 347 11.95 -28.65 3.14
CA LEU A 347 13.21 -27.99 2.74
C LEU A 347 14.14 -28.96 1.98
N SER A 348 14.13 -30.25 2.33
CA SER A 348 14.96 -31.26 1.69
C SER A 348 14.57 -31.49 0.22
N GLY A 349 13.27 -31.56 -0.06
CA GLY A 349 12.73 -31.66 -1.42
C GLY A 349 13.06 -30.42 -2.25
N ARG A 350 12.87 -29.22 -1.67
CA ARG A 350 13.24 -27.94 -2.32
C ARG A 350 14.73 -27.90 -2.67
N LYS A 351 15.62 -28.29 -1.75
CA LYS A 351 17.06 -28.37 -2.02
C LYS A 351 17.41 -29.37 -3.13
N THR A 352 16.69 -30.49 -3.21
CA THR A 352 16.91 -31.51 -4.25
C THR A 352 16.51 -30.96 -5.62
N ALA A 353 15.34 -30.34 -5.73
CA ALA A 353 14.88 -29.68 -6.94
C ALA A 353 15.83 -28.55 -7.39
N LEU A 354 16.36 -27.77 -6.45
CA LEU A 354 17.35 -26.72 -6.74
C LEU A 354 18.65 -27.30 -7.32
N ARG A 355 19.12 -28.44 -6.81
CA ARG A 355 20.29 -29.13 -7.35
C ARG A 355 20.05 -29.68 -8.75
N GLU A 356 18.87 -30.23 -9.02
CA GLU A 356 18.50 -30.69 -10.36
C GLU A 356 18.48 -29.53 -11.36
N LEU A 357 17.89 -28.39 -10.96
CA LEU A 357 17.84 -27.19 -11.78
C LEU A 357 19.25 -26.62 -12.06
N ALA A 358 20.11 -26.59 -11.05
CA ALA A 358 21.49 -26.12 -11.18
C ALA A 358 22.39 -27.05 -11.99
N GLY A 359 21.95 -28.29 -12.28
CA GLY A 359 22.70 -29.26 -13.07
C GLY A 359 22.79 -28.93 -14.57
N ASP A 360 21.93 -28.03 -15.06
CA ASP A 360 22.04 -27.52 -16.43
C ASP A 360 23.16 -26.48 -16.52
N ILE A 361 24.31 -26.91 -17.03
CA ILE A 361 25.53 -26.09 -17.12
C ILE A 361 25.42 -24.98 -18.18
N ASP A 362 24.55 -25.16 -19.19
CA ASP A 362 24.45 -24.25 -20.33
C ASP A 362 23.34 -23.19 -20.13
N ALA A 363 22.39 -23.43 -19.22
CA ALA A 363 21.37 -22.45 -18.83
C ALA A 363 21.99 -21.14 -18.30
N ASP A 364 21.37 -19.99 -18.49
CA ASP A 364 21.75 -18.73 -17.84
C ASP A 364 20.82 -18.41 -16.66
N ALA A 365 21.08 -17.33 -15.93
CA ALA A 365 20.22 -16.94 -14.80
C ALA A 365 18.75 -16.73 -15.21
N ALA A 366 18.50 -16.16 -16.40
CA ALA A 366 17.15 -15.92 -16.92
C ALA A 366 16.41 -17.20 -17.29
N GLU A 367 17.09 -18.21 -17.86
CA GLU A 367 16.50 -19.51 -18.16
C GLU A 367 16.17 -20.29 -16.89
N LEU A 368 17.03 -20.22 -15.87
CA LEU A 368 16.73 -20.81 -14.56
C LEU A 368 15.51 -20.12 -13.92
N ALA A 369 15.44 -18.80 -14.02
CA ALA A 369 14.31 -18.02 -13.54
C ALA A 369 12.98 -18.39 -14.24
N ARG A 370 12.99 -18.56 -15.57
CA ARG A 370 11.84 -19.06 -16.34
C ARG A 370 11.34 -20.42 -15.85
N ARG A 371 12.27 -21.35 -15.60
CA ARG A 371 11.94 -22.70 -15.11
C ARG A 371 11.38 -22.68 -13.69
N LEU A 372 11.73 -21.67 -12.90
CA LEU A 372 11.20 -21.42 -11.56
C LEU A 372 9.90 -20.62 -11.56
N CYS A 373 9.42 -20.17 -12.74
CA CYS A 373 8.24 -19.31 -12.89
C CYS A 373 8.32 -18.01 -12.05
N ILE A 374 9.53 -17.47 -11.87
CA ILE A 374 9.78 -16.20 -11.14
C ILE A 374 9.90 -15.00 -12.08
N ASP A 375 9.69 -15.20 -13.39
CA ASP A 375 9.78 -14.17 -14.44
C ASP A 375 8.43 -13.56 -14.84
N GLY A 376 7.34 -13.94 -14.18
CA GLY A 376 5.99 -13.43 -14.43
C GLY A 376 5.48 -12.44 -13.38
N ASP A 377 4.28 -11.88 -13.62
CA ASP A 377 3.59 -10.91 -12.73
C ASP A 377 3.04 -11.52 -11.42
N ARG A 378 3.54 -12.69 -11.00
CA ARG A 378 3.08 -13.34 -9.78
C ARG A 378 3.69 -12.62 -8.58
N GLN A 379 2.86 -12.28 -7.59
CA GLN A 379 3.35 -11.74 -6.33
C GLN A 379 4.16 -12.81 -5.59
N LEU A 380 5.45 -12.53 -5.40
CA LEU A 380 6.39 -13.42 -4.72
C LEU A 380 6.28 -13.24 -3.19
N PRO A 381 6.46 -14.32 -2.41
CA PRO A 381 6.45 -14.24 -0.95
C PRO A 381 7.68 -13.50 -0.40
N ASP A 382 8.82 -13.60 -1.08
CA ASP A 382 10.06 -12.89 -0.77
C ASP A 382 10.85 -12.61 -2.05
N ASP A 383 11.92 -11.84 -1.96
CA ASP A 383 12.77 -11.49 -3.10
C ASP A 383 13.53 -12.71 -3.64
N ALA A 384 13.51 -12.88 -4.96
CA ALA A 384 14.11 -14.02 -5.64
C ALA A 384 15.24 -13.57 -6.57
N THR A 385 16.47 -13.95 -6.22
CA THR A 385 17.67 -13.65 -6.99
C THR A 385 18.33 -14.92 -7.49
N VAL A 386 18.74 -14.89 -8.76
CA VAL A 386 19.58 -15.91 -9.38
C VAL A 386 20.83 -15.26 -9.96
N LEU A 387 21.99 -15.74 -9.56
CA LEU A 387 23.28 -15.34 -10.11
C LEU A 387 23.97 -16.58 -10.67
N SER A 388 24.59 -16.44 -11.84
CA SER A 388 25.33 -17.51 -12.47
C SER A 388 26.66 -17.02 -13.00
N LEU A 389 27.71 -17.76 -12.69
CA LEU A 389 29.04 -17.63 -13.27
C LEU A 389 29.35 -18.90 -14.04
N ARG A 390 29.72 -18.78 -15.31
CA ARG A 390 30.12 -19.91 -16.16
C ARG A 390 31.41 -19.60 -16.92
N ARG A 391 32.11 -20.65 -17.34
CA ARG A 391 33.27 -20.52 -18.23
C ARG A 391 32.87 -20.82 -19.67
N CYS A 392 32.90 -19.79 -20.52
CA CYS A 392 32.66 -19.91 -21.95
C CYS A 392 33.99 -20.17 -22.65
N LEU A 393 34.37 -21.44 -22.79
CA LEU A 393 35.44 -21.82 -23.71
C LEU A 393 34.96 -21.47 -25.12
N HIS A 394 35.59 -20.48 -25.77
CA HIS A 394 35.32 -20.21 -27.19
C HIS A 394 35.45 -21.52 -27.97
N ARG A 395 34.38 -21.91 -28.68
CA ARG A 395 34.52 -22.82 -29.81
C ARG A 395 35.48 -22.14 -30.78
N VAL A 396 36.66 -22.74 -30.93
CA VAL A 396 37.63 -22.42 -31.98
C VAL A 396 36.96 -22.45 -33.34
#